data_AF-A0A1A7C164-F1
#
_entry.id   AF-A0A1A7C164-F1
#
_cell.length_a   1.000
_cell.length_b   1.000
_cell.length_c   1.000
_cell.angle_alpha   90.00
_cell.angle_beta   90.00
_cell.angle_gamma   90.00
#
_symmetry.space_group_name_H-M   'P 1'
#
loop_
_entity.id
_entity.type
_entity.pdbx_description
1 polymer ?
#
loop_
_entity_poly.entity_id
_entity_poly.type
_entity_poly.pdbx_seq_one_letter_code
_entity_poly.pdbx_strand_id
1 'polypeptide(L)'
;MQRPANLDLISLDKHWQHARPYPPLGFVPFHEAALGNGDSFGLYWPIGREALQPIVVETWHDEWRIQPHFSSLAAFLQAHARLDEDDDEGYVDTPALADDPASPRASFLAARELIAQHDGAAAIALLEAALAIVPEYTDALVALHGQYVRAGRIDEAVKVAIQALISPPSFGGPPLKALHWLRQQALPEAEPDPIWRHCGQLSLSFGGSKENADYPVLAAAIDTYLEQGKLRSGATLMQTYAELMSAETVSFQERYGFDQDAFIARQIALSAQLAEGGRDPARLWTVQSA
;
A
#
# COMPACT_ATOMS: atom_id res chain seq x y z
N MET A 1 -5.05 -16.07 2.00
CA MET A 1 -5.68 -14.97 2.75
C MET A 1 -6.53 -15.56 3.86
N GLN A 2 -6.29 -15.12 5.10
CA GLN A 2 -7.13 -15.48 6.24
C GLN A 2 -8.50 -14.80 6.11
N ARG A 3 -9.60 -15.54 6.20
CA ARG A 3 -10.94 -14.96 6.19
C ARG A 3 -11.18 -14.14 7.47
N PRO A 4 -11.75 -12.93 7.39
CA PRO A 4 -12.01 -12.15 8.58
C PRO A 4 -13.09 -12.81 9.45
N ALA A 5 -13.00 -12.62 10.76
CA ALA A 5 -14.16 -12.80 11.64
C ALA A 5 -15.27 -11.82 11.22
N ASN A 6 -16.53 -12.21 11.43
CA ASN A 6 -17.71 -11.39 11.11
C ASN A 6 -17.94 -11.11 9.61
N LEU A 7 -17.36 -11.92 8.71
CA LEU A 7 -17.57 -11.76 7.28
C LEU A 7 -19.05 -11.81 6.87
N ASP A 8 -19.86 -12.59 7.59
CA ASP A 8 -21.31 -12.73 7.33
C ASP A 8 -22.11 -11.45 7.69
N LEU A 9 -21.48 -10.47 8.34
CA LEU A 9 -22.08 -9.17 8.68
C LEU A 9 -21.86 -8.11 7.60
N ILE A 10 -21.16 -8.45 6.51
CA ILE A 10 -20.96 -7.55 5.36
C ILE A 10 -21.35 -8.22 4.04
N SER A 11 -21.69 -7.40 3.07
CA SER A 11 -22.12 -7.77 1.73
C SER A 11 -20.98 -7.58 0.75
N LEU A 12 -20.11 -8.59 0.61
CA LEU A 12 -19.01 -8.58 -0.36
C LEU A 12 -19.52 -8.61 -1.80
N ASP A 13 -18.83 -7.91 -2.71
CA ASP A 13 -19.06 -8.06 -4.14
C ASP A 13 -18.56 -9.43 -4.63
N LYS A 14 -19.50 -10.35 -4.88
CA LYS A 14 -19.21 -11.72 -5.34
C LYS A 14 -18.68 -11.77 -6.77
N HIS A 15 -18.86 -10.71 -7.55
CA HIS A 15 -18.35 -10.61 -8.91
C HIS A 15 -17.00 -9.92 -8.98
N TRP A 16 -16.47 -9.46 -7.84
CA TRP A 16 -15.17 -8.83 -7.76
C TRP A 16 -14.07 -9.74 -8.29
N GLN A 17 -13.31 -9.21 -9.25
CA GLN A 17 -12.10 -9.82 -9.78
C GLN A 17 -11.03 -8.74 -9.87
N HIS A 18 -9.81 -9.08 -9.47
CA HIS A 18 -8.69 -8.18 -9.62
C HIS A 18 -8.22 -8.19 -11.09
N ALA A 19 -8.82 -7.31 -11.90
CA ALA A 19 -8.57 -7.19 -13.34
C ALA A 19 -7.90 -5.86 -13.74
N ARG A 20 -7.68 -4.97 -12.77
CA ARG A 20 -6.97 -3.69 -12.96
C ARG A 20 -5.96 -3.50 -11.82
N PRO A 21 -4.84 -2.79 -12.05
CA PRO A 21 -3.85 -2.56 -11.00
C PRO A 21 -4.38 -1.80 -9.79
N TYR A 22 -5.32 -0.87 -9.99
CA TYR A 22 -6.03 -0.17 -8.92
C TYR A 22 -7.52 -0.56 -8.89
N PRO A 23 -8.13 -0.79 -7.72
CA PRO A 23 -7.50 -0.88 -6.39
C PRO A 23 -6.46 -2.01 -6.28
N PRO A 24 -5.50 -1.92 -5.34
CA PRO A 24 -4.38 -2.85 -5.26
C PRO A 24 -4.80 -4.31 -5.09
N LEU A 25 -3.96 -5.25 -5.59
CA LEU A 25 -4.18 -6.68 -5.36
C LEU A 25 -4.35 -6.96 -3.87
N GLY A 26 -5.30 -7.83 -3.51
CA GLY A 26 -5.67 -8.09 -2.13
C GLY A 26 -6.76 -7.17 -1.57
N PHE A 27 -7.28 -6.23 -2.36
CA PHE A 27 -8.51 -5.49 -2.05
C PHE A 27 -9.76 -6.28 -2.46
N VAL A 28 -10.81 -6.25 -1.63
CA VAL A 28 -12.14 -6.80 -1.92
C VAL A 28 -13.22 -5.86 -1.37
N PRO A 29 -14.07 -5.24 -2.21
CA PRO A 29 -15.07 -4.28 -1.77
C PRO A 29 -16.26 -4.95 -1.08
N PHE A 30 -16.93 -4.19 -0.22
CA PHE A 30 -18.24 -4.52 0.36
C PHE A 30 -19.18 -3.29 0.32
N HIS A 31 -20.48 -3.51 0.60
CA HIS A 31 -21.52 -2.50 0.35
C HIS A 31 -21.96 -1.69 1.58
N GLU A 32 -21.61 -2.11 2.79
CA GLU A 32 -21.91 -1.38 4.02
C GLU A 32 -21.16 -0.03 4.04
N ALA A 33 -21.85 1.03 4.47
CA ALA A 33 -21.40 2.42 4.31
C ALA A 33 -21.02 2.81 2.87
N ALA A 34 -21.70 2.28 1.85
CA ALA A 34 -21.42 2.65 0.46
C ALA A 34 -21.53 4.17 0.24
N LEU A 35 -20.44 4.75 -0.25
CA LEU A 35 -20.21 6.19 -0.32
C LEU A 35 -20.75 6.84 -1.61
N GLY A 36 -21.06 6.02 -2.62
CA GLY A 36 -21.43 6.49 -3.96
C GLY A 36 -20.21 6.94 -4.76
N ASN A 37 -20.42 7.42 -6.00
CA ASN A 37 -19.37 7.97 -6.89
C ASN A 37 -18.12 7.06 -7.14
N GLY A 38 -18.24 5.75 -6.92
CA GLY A 38 -17.11 4.82 -7.08
C GLY A 38 -16.23 4.64 -5.84
N ASP A 39 -16.53 5.37 -4.76
CA ASP A 39 -15.89 5.18 -3.46
C ASP A 39 -16.55 4.02 -2.70
N SER A 40 -15.73 3.20 -2.06
CA SER A 40 -16.16 2.01 -1.34
C SER A 40 -15.23 1.69 -0.20
N PHE A 41 -15.79 1.12 0.86
CA PHE A 41 -14.98 0.37 1.81
C PHE A 41 -14.70 -1.03 1.27
N GLY A 42 -13.57 -1.58 1.69
CA GLY A 42 -13.22 -2.94 1.36
C GLY A 42 -12.25 -3.55 2.35
N LEU A 43 -12.18 -4.87 2.30
CA LEU A 43 -11.15 -5.64 2.98
C LEU A 43 -9.84 -5.50 2.21
N TYR A 44 -8.73 -5.35 2.93
CA TYR A 44 -7.41 -5.35 2.34
C TYR A 44 -6.45 -6.24 3.13
N TRP A 45 -5.74 -7.12 2.43
CA TRP A 45 -4.64 -7.90 2.99
C TRP A 45 -3.30 -7.26 2.59
N PRO A 46 -2.57 -6.61 3.52
CA PRO A 46 -1.30 -5.98 3.21
C PRO A 46 -0.26 -6.97 2.68
N ILE A 47 0.69 -6.47 1.88
CA ILE A 47 1.68 -7.31 1.17
C ILE A 47 2.54 -8.08 2.18
N GLY A 48 2.51 -9.41 2.10
CA GLY A 48 3.25 -10.29 3.01
C GLY A 48 2.63 -10.41 4.39
N ARG A 49 1.33 -10.09 4.54
CA ARG A 49 0.53 -10.23 5.78
C ARG A 49 -0.73 -11.08 5.55
N GLU A 50 -0.76 -11.90 4.51
CA GLU A 50 -1.95 -12.60 4.05
C GLU A 50 -2.47 -13.69 5.01
N ALA A 51 -1.64 -14.13 5.95
CA ALA A 51 -2.00 -15.05 7.02
C ALA A 51 -2.70 -14.36 8.20
N LEU A 52 -2.74 -13.03 8.21
CA LEU A 52 -3.43 -12.22 9.21
C LEU A 52 -4.82 -11.79 8.70
N GLN A 53 -5.64 -11.33 9.64
CA GLN A 53 -6.94 -10.74 9.36
C GLN A 53 -6.75 -9.49 8.47
N PRO A 54 -7.65 -9.25 7.50
CA PRO A 54 -7.60 -8.03 6.70
C PRO A 54 -7.88 -6.80 7.55
N ILE A 55 -7.34 -5.67 7.09
CA ILE A 55 -7.77 -4.34 7.53
C ILE A 55 -8.97 -3.87 6.69
N VAL A 56 -9.63 -2.80 7.12
CA VAL A 56 -10.63 -2.11 6.28
C VAL A 56 -10.03 -0.83 5.75
N VAL A 57 -10.13 -0.68 4.43
CA VAL A 57 -9.65 0.48 3.68
C VAL A 57 -10.81 1.16 2.96
N GLU A 58 -10.67 2.45 2.69
CA GLU A 58 -11.58 3.24 1.85
C GLU A 58 -10.87 3.58 0.54
N THR A 59 -11.55 3.44 -0.58
CA THR A 59 -11.08 3.95 -1.87
C THR A 59 -11.54 5.37 -2.09
N TRP A 60 -10.64 6.26 -2.49
CA TRP A 60 -10.92 7.59 -3.02
C TRP A 60 -10.68 7.53 -4.53
N HIS A 61 -11.73 7.23 -5.28
CA HIS A 61 -11.68 6.87 -6.70
C HIS A 61 -11.12 8.01 -7.56
N ASP A 62 -11.56 9.25 -7.33
CA ASP A 62 -11.14 10.41 -8.13
C ASP A 62 -9.65 10.73 -7.94
N GLU A 63 -9.12 10.44 -6.76
CA GLU A 63 -7.70 10.61 -6.44
C GLU A 63 -6.85 9.38 -6.75
N TRP A 64 -7.48 8.25 -7.11
CA TRP A 64 -6.82 6.94 -7.24
C TRP A 64 -6.08 6.53 -5.95
N ARG A 65 -6.66 6.85 -4.79
CA ARG A 65 -6.04 6.63 -3.48
C ARG A 65 -6.80 5.63 -2.63
N ILE A 66 -6.09 5.00 -1.72
CA ILE A 66 -6.65 4.09 -0.73
C ILE A 66 -6.19 4.51 0.66
N GLN A 67 -7.12 4.45 1.62
CA GLN A 67 -6.90 4.91 2.97
C GLN A 67 -7.10 3.77 3.96
N PRO A 68 -6.09 3.41 4.78
CA PRO A 68 -6.21 2.30 5.74
C PRO A 68 -6.85 2.76 7.06
N HIS A 69 -8.18 2.93 7.04
CA HIS A 69 -8.95 3.47 8.16
C HIS A 69 -8.98 2.58 9.40
N PHE A 70 -9.26 1.29 9.28
CA PHE A 70 -9.51 0.43 10.44
C PHE A 70 -8.54 -0.74 10.49
N SER A 71 -8.09 -1.10 11.69
CA SER A 71 -7.21 -2.25 11.91
C SER A 71 -7.90 -3.59 11.62
N SER A 72 -9.23 -3.62 11.58
CA SER A 72 -10.01 -4.84 11.37
C SER A 72 -11.45 -4.56 10.94
N LEU A 73 -12.12 -5.60 10.41
CA LEU A 73 -13.56 -5.55 10.14
C LEU A 73 -14.38 -5.32 11.40
N ALA A 74 -13.96 -5.85 12.55
CA ALA A 74 -14.67 -5.65 13.81
C ALA A 74 -14.68 -4.18 14.26
N ALA A 75 -13.55 -3.48 14.10
CA ALA A 75 -13.46 -2.04 14.41
C ALA A 75 -14.35 -1.21 13.47
N PHE A 76 -14.36 -1.53 12.17
CA PHE A 76 -15.27 -0.89 11.21
C PHE A 76 -16.74 -1.08 11.60
N LEU A 77 -17.17 -2.32 11.89
CA LEU A 77 -18.56 -2.61 12.26
C LEU A 77 -18.99 -1.90 13.54
N GLN A 78 -18.08 -1.74 14.51
CA GLN A 78 -18.35 -0.95 15.72
C GLN A 78 -18.56 0.53 15.40
N ALA A 79 -17.75 1.11 14.51
CA ALA A 79 -17.92 2.49 14.07
C ALA A 79 -19.22 2.68 13.28
N HIS A 80 -19.50 1.76 12.36
CA HIS A 80 -20.73 1.75 11.55
C HIS A 80 -21.99 1.71 12.41
N ALA A 81 -22.04 0.85 13.44
CA ALA A 81 -23.19 0.73 14.31
C ALA A 81 -23.49 2.00 15.12
N ARG A 82 -22.49 2.87 15.36
CA ARG A 82 -22.70 4.15 16.07
C ARG A 82 -23.31 5.22 15.17
N LEU A 83 -23.13 5.14 13.85
CA LEU A 83 -23.77 6.07 12.92
C LEU A 83 -25.29 5.94 12.96
N ASP A 84 -25.79 4.71 13.06
CA ASP A 84 -27.23 4.43 13.18
C ASP A 84 -27.84 5.03 14.46
N GLU A 85 -27.02 5.38 15.47
CA GLU A 85 -27.45 5.94 16.75
C GLU A 85 -27.35 7.48 16.81
N ASP A 86 -26.36 8.08 16.14
CA ASP A 86 -25.93 9.47 16.42
C ASP A 86 -25.97 10.45 15.22
N ASP A 87 -26.12 10.03 13.95
CA ASP A 87 -25.87 10.93 12.80
C ASP A 87 -26.78 10.75 11.57
N ASP A 88 -27.21 11.87 10.96
CA ASP A 88 -28.03 11.94 9.73
C ASP A 88 -27.15 11.97 8.45
N GLU A 89 -25.82 12.12 8.57
CA GLU A 89 -24.88 12.21 7.43
C GLU A 89 -24.36 10.85 6.91
N GLY A 90 -24.53 9.75 7.66
CA GLY A 90 -24.33 8.37 7.18
C GLY A 90 -22.90 7.97 6.77
N TYR A 91 -21.88 8.77 7.08
CA TYR A 91 -20.48 8.51 6.69
C TYR A 91 -19.64 7.93 7.84
N VAL A 92 -18.91 6.85 7.58
CA VAL A 92 -17.99 6.22 8.56
C VAL A 92 -16.61 6.89 8.48
N ASP A 93 -16.30 7.80 9.42
CA ASP A 93 -14.98 8.44 9.48
C ASP A 93 -13.89 7.52 10.07
N THR A 94 -12.64 7.92 9.89
CA THR A 94 -11.46 7.38 10.57
C THR A 94 -11.71 7.29 12.09
N PRO A 95 -11.47 6.12 12.72
CA PRO A 95 -11.72 5.98 14.15
C PRO A 95 -10.72 6.81 14.96
N ALA A 96 -11.12 7.23 16.15
CA ALA A 96 -10.17 7.72 17.13
C ALA A 96 -9.26 6.57 17.61
N LEU A 97 -8.01 6.87 17.96
CA LEU A 97 -7.09 5.87 18.53
C LEU A 97 -7.61 5.24 19.85
N ALA A 98 -8.55 5.89 20.54
CA ALA A 98 -9.18 5.30 21.72
C ALA A 98 -10.15 4.15 21.36
N ASP A 99 -10.78 4.23 20.19
CA ASP A 99 -11.72 3.23 19.68
C ASP A 99 -11.02 2.14 18.87
N ASP A 100 -10.02 2.52 18.06
CA ASP A 100 -9.17 1.60 17.32
C ASP A 100 -7.69 2.00 17.49
N PRO A 101 -7.03 1.54 18.57
CA PRO A 101 -5.63 1.86 18.85
C PRO A 101 -4.65 1.37 17.78
N ALA A 102 -5.06 0.43 16.94
CA ALA A 102 -4.26 -0.14 15.88
C ALA A 102 -4.62 0.44 14.50
N SER A 103 -5.51 1.43 14.40
CA SER A 103 -5.86 2.05 13.12
C SER A 103 -4.60 2.65 12.46
N PRO A 104 -4.21 2.19 11.25
CA PRO A 104 -3.03 2.72 10.57
C PRO A 104 -3.18 4.20 10.21
N ARG A 105 -4.35 4.62 9.70
CA ARG A 105 -4.63 6.01 9.37
C ARG A 105 -4.72 6.91 10.61
N ALA A 106 -5.39 6.48 11.68
CA ALA A 106 -5.45 7.27 12.91
C ALA A 106 -4.04 7.46 13.52
N SER A 107 -3.22 6.41 13.51
CA SER A 107 -1.82 6.47 13.94
C SER A 107 -1.01 7.45 13.08
N PHE A 108 -1.18 7.42 11.76
CA PHE A 108 -0.53 8.36 10.85
C PHE A 108 -0.95 9.82 11.09
N LEU A 109 -2.24 10.08 11.27
CA LEU A 109 -2.77 11.43 11.54
C LEU A 109 -2.26 11.97 12.89
N ALA A 110 -2.30 11.16 13.94
CA ALA A 110 -1.77 11.51 15.25
C ALA A 110 -0.25 11.74 15.21
N ALA A 111 0.49 10.92 14.46
CA ALA A 111 1.92 11.15 14.24
C ALA A 111 2.17 12.50 13.57
N ARG A 112 1.41 12.87 12.53
CA ARG A 112 1.57 14.18 11.87
C ARG A 112 1.38 15.35 12.83
N GLU A 113 0.43 15.25 13.75
CA GLU A 113 0.20 16.26 14.77
C GLU A 113 1.39 16.36 15.74
N LEU A 114 1.90 15.22 16.24
CA LEU A 114 3.09 15.19 17.10
C LEU A 114 4.34 15.76 16.41
N ILE A 115 4.48 15.54 15.10
CA ILE A 115 5.56 16.12 14.30
C ILE A 115 5.45 17.66 14.27
N ALA A 116 4.24 18.19 14.13
CA ALA A 116 3.99 19.63 14.17
C ALA A 116 4.29 20.22 15.56
N GLN A 117 4.07 19.43 16.61
CA GLN A 117 4.39 19.76 18.00
C GLN A 117 5.87 19.52 18.38
N HIS A 118 6.71 19.11 17.43
CA HIS A 118 8.12 18.77 17.63
C HIS A 118 8.39 17.55 18.54
N ASP A 119 7.40 16.69 18.78
CA ASP A 119 7.59 15.39 19.43
C ASP A 119 7.86 14.30 18.40
N GLY A 120 9.09 14.28 17.90
CA GLY A 120 9.52 13.30 16.89
C GLY A 120 9.55 11.86 17.42
N ALA A 121 9.79 11.65 18.71
CA ALA A 121 9.93 10.32 19.29
C ALA A 121 8.57 9.60 19.37
N ALA A 122 7.55 10.29 19.88
CA ALA A 122 6.19 9.74 19.90
C ALA A 122 5.63 9.54 18.48
N ALA A 123 5.93 10.46 17.56
CA ALA A 123 5.55 10.31 16.16
C ALA A 123 6.17 9.07 15.50
N ILE A 124 7.45 8.78 15.76
CA ILE A 124 8.13 7.58 15.27
C ILE A 124 7.38 6.32 15.72
N ALA A 125 7.01 6.22 17.00
CA ALA A 125 6.35 5.03 17.54
C ALA A 125 4.99 4.76 16.85
N LEU A 126 4.20 5.80 16.62
CA LEU A 126 2.91 5.67 15.91
C LEU A 126 3.09 5.28 14.43
N LEU A 127 4.09 5.84 13.75
CA LEU A 127 4.38 5.49 12.36
C LEU A 127 4.91 4.06 12.24
N GLU A 128 5.80 3.63 13.13
CA GLU A 128 6.27 2.23 13.21
C GLU A 128 5.09 1.28 13.46
N ALA A 129 4.13 1.63 14.32
CA ALA A 129 2.92 0.84 14.57
C ALA A 129 2.01 0.74 13.32
N ALA A 130 1.77 1.85 12.63
CA ALA A 130 0.99 1.84 11.38
C ALA A 130 1.64 0.95 10.31
N LEU A 131 2.96 1.04 10.15
CA LEU A 131 3.73 0.28 9.15
C LEU A 131 3.94 -1.19 9.53
N ALA A 132 3.79 -1.53 10.82
CA ALA A 132 3.72 -2.93 11.23
C ALA A 132 2.48 -3.63 10.64
N ILE A 133 1.39 -2.88 10.47
CA ILE A 133 0.12 -3.38 9.92
C ILE A 133 0.12 -3.27 8.39
N VAL A 134 0.47 -2.09 7.84
CA VAL A 134 0.51 -1.83 6.39
C VAL A 134 1.93 -1.43 5.96
N PRO A 135 2.81 -2.40 5.64
CA PRO A 135 4.20 -2.14 5.27
C PRO A 135 4.39 -1.23 4.04
N GLU A 136 3.39 -1.16 3.17
CA GLU A 136 3.35 -0.41 1.92
C GLU A 136 2.61 0.94 2.05
N TYR A 137 2.34 1.41 3.27
CA TYR A 137 1.68 2.70 3.48
C TYR A 137 2.62 3.88 3.18
N THR A 138 2.68 4.29 1.92
CA THR A 138 3.65 5.26 1.36
C THR A 138 3.71 6.58 2.12
N ASP A 139 2.56 7.18 2.48
CA ASP A 139 2.54 8.43 3.25
C ASP A 139 3.19 8.28 4.64
N ALA A 140 2.94 7.17 5.34
CA ALA A 140 3.54 6.87 6.63
C ALA A 140 5.04 6.55 6.50
N LEU A 141 5.47 5.85 5.44
CA LEU A 141 6.89 5.61 5.14
C LEU A 141 7.65 6.93 4.93
N VAL A 142 7.09 7.86 4.15
CA VAL A 142 7.71 9.18 3.91
C VAL A 142 7.84 9.98 5.21
N ALA A 143 6.80 9.98 6.04
CA ALA A 143 6.84 10.63 7.34
C ALA A 143 7.89 10.01 8.26
N LEU A 144 7.95 8.68 8.33
CA LEU A 144 8.89 7.94 9.18
C LEU A 144 10.33 8.16 8.75
N HIS A 145 10.62 8.07 7.45
CA HIS A 145 11.93 8.40 6.89
C HIS A 145 12.39 9.78 7.35
N GLY A 146 11.53 10.80 7.25
CA GLY A 146 11.86 12.15 7.69
C GLY A 146 12.20 12.23 9.18
N GLN A 147 11.52 11.45 10.03
CA GLN A 147 11.82 11.40 11.46
C GLN A 147 13.11 10.65 11.77
N TYR A 148 13.38 9.52 11.10
CA TYR A 148 14.63 8.79 11.27
C TYR A 148 15.84 9.64 10.88
N VAL A 149 15.76 10.40 9.78
CA VAL A 149 16.81 11.36 9.40
C VAL A 149 17.04 12.39 10.49
N ARG A 150 15.96 12.99 11.05
CA ARG A 150 16.06 13.96 12.16
C ARG A 150 16.66 13.37 13.43
N ALA A 151 16.33 12.11 13.72
CA ALA A 151 16.82 11.39 14.89
C ALA A 151 18.25 10.82 14.70
N GLY A 152 18.86 10.96 13.53
CA GLY A 152 20.17 10.37 13.23
C GLY A 152 20.16 8.85 13.06
N ARG A 153 18.98 8.23 12.92
CA ARG A 153 18.78 6.79 12.69
C ARG A 153 18.99 6.47 11.20
N ILE A 154 20.22 6.65 10.72
CA ILE A 154 20.54 6.66 9.28
C ILE A 154 20.28 5.31 8.61
N ASP A 155 20.66 4.20 9.26
CA ASP A 155 20.46 2.85 8.68
C ASP A 155 18.98 2.52 8.53
N GLU A 156 18.15 2.91 9.50
CA GLU A 156 16.70 2.75 9.39
C GLU A 156 16.09 3.72 8.37
N ALA A 157 16.59 4.96 8.27
CA ALA A 157 16.16 5.91 7.25
C ALA A 157 16.38 5.38 5.84
N VAL A 158 17.53 4.75 5.56
CA VAL A 158 17.80 4.10 4.27
C VAL A 158 16.76 3.01 3.96
N LYS A 159 16.51 2.11 4.91
CA LYS A 159 15.54 1.01 4.73
C LYS A 159 14.15 1.54 4.42
N VAL A 160 13.69 2.54 5.17
CA VAL A 160 12.36 3.14 4.97
C VAL A 160 12.31 3.96 3.67
N ALA A 161 13.39 4.65 3.29
CA ALA A 161 13.45 5.36 2.01
C ALA A 161 13.29 4.39 0.82
N ILE A 162 14.00 3.26 0.85
CA ILE A 162 13.88 2.22 -0.18
C ILE A 162 12.45 1.66 -0.21
N GLN A 163 11.89 1.31 0.96
CA GLN A 163 10.52 0.81 1.05
C GLN A 163 9.50 1.82 0.50
N ALA A 164 9.66 3.11 0.79
CA ALA A 164 8.80 4.17 0.25
C ALA A 164 8.86 4.22 -1.28
N LEU A 165 10.06 4.10 -1.85
CA LEU A 165 10.30 4.17 -3.30
C LEU A 165 9.68 3.03 -4.09
N ILE A 166 9.50 1.87 -3.45
CA ILE A 166 8.86 0.72 -4.09
C ILE A 166 7.38 0.60 -3.75
N SER A 167 6.84 1.40 -2.82
CA SER A 167 5.46 1.27 -2.34
C SER A 167 4.45 1.98 -3.24
N PRO A 168 3.19 1.50 -3.31
CA PRO A 168 2.24 1.95 -4.31
C PRO A 168 1.82 3.42 -4.15
N PRO A 169 1.61 4.15 -5.25
CA PRO A 169 1.14 5.54 -5.22
C PRO A 169 -0.29 5.66 -4.66
N SER A 170 -1.12 4.61 -4.76
CA SER A 170 -2.45 4.63 -4.14
C SER A 170 -2.41 4.83 -2.62
N PHE A 171 -1.35 4.40 -1.94
CA PHE A 171 -1.19 4.60 -0.49
C PHE A 171 -0.50 5.92 -0.10
N GLY A 172 -0.09 6.75 -1.05
CA GLY A 172 0.55 8.03 -0.73
C GLY A 172 1.30 8.68 -1.88
N GLY A 173 1.70 9.93 -1.65
CA GLY A 173 2.37 10.74 -2.67
C GLY A 173 3.77 10.24 -3.04
N PRO A 174 4.33 10.72 -4.16
CA PRO A 174 5.66 10.33 -4.60
C PRO A 174 6.72 10.69 -3.54
N PRO A 175 7.60 9.76 -3.11
CA PRO A 175 8.56 9.95 -2.02
C PRO A 175 9.80 10.77 -2.43
N LEU A 176 9.61 11.92 -3.09
CA LEU A 176 10.68 12.74 -3.67
C LEU A 176 11.77 13.16 -2.68
N LYS A 177 11.39 13.48 -1.43
CA LYS A 177 12.34 13.84 -0.37
C LYS A 177 13.23 12.65 0.03
N ALA A 178 12.65 11.46 0.13
CA ALA A 178 13.39 10.24 0.42
C ALA A 178 14.32 9.88 -0.75
N LEU A 179 13.85 10.01 -2.00
CA LEU A 179 14.67 9.82 -3.19
C LEU A 179 15.89 10.74 -3.20
N HIS A 180 15.66 12.05 -3.02
CA HIS A 180 16.72 13.05 -3.04
C HIS A 180 17.75 12.80 -1.94
N TRP A 181 17.29 12.46 -0.73
CA TRP A 181 18.17 12.14 0.39
C TRP A 181 18.97 10.86 0.16
N LEU A 182 18.34 9.80 -0.36
CA LEU A 182 18.97 8.50 -0.59
C LEU A 182 20.12 8.58 -1.61
N ARG A 183 20.01 9.44 -2.63
CA ARG A 183 21.09 9.73 -3.60
C ARG A 183 22.35 10.29 -2.99
N GLN A 184 22.23 10.97 -1.85
CA GLN A 184 23.37 11.57 -1.16
C GLN A 184 24.05 10.59 -0.21
N GLN A 185 23.42 9.43 0.03
CA GLN A 185 24.00 8.42 0.91
C GLN A 185 25.05 7.59 0.17
N ALA A 186 26.11 7.24 0.88
CA ALA A 186 27.11 6.33 0.36
C ALA A 186 26.50 4.93 0.17
N LEU A 187 26.72 4.33 -0.99
CA LEU A 187 26.35 2.93 -1.21
C LEU A 187 27.18 2.04 -0.27
N PRO A 188 26.58 0.97 0.29
CA PRO A 188 27.31 -0.01 1.08
C PRO A 188 28.36 -0.71 0.21
N GLU A 189 29.43 -1.20 0.84
CA GLU A 189 30.44 -2.04 0.16
C GLU A 189 29.86 -3.40 -0.25
N ALA A 190 28.94 -3.93 0.54
CA ALA A 190 28.14 -5.11 0.20
C ALA A 190 27.18 -4.80 -0.95
N GLU A 191 26.62 -5.84 -1.58
CA GLU A 191 25.71 -5.65 -2.70
C GLU A 191 24.52 -4.74 -2.32
N PRO A 192 24.40 -3.52 -2.90
CA PRO A 192 23.34 -2.61 -2.53
C PRO A 192 22.01 -3.08 -3.11
N ASP A 193 20.93 -2.68 -2.44
CA ASP A 193 19.57 -2.81 -2.94
C ASP A 193 19.44 -2.22 -4.38
N PRO A 194 18.72 -2.87 -5.31
CA PRO A 194 18.64 -2.42 -6.69
C PRO A 194 18.07 -0.99 -6.83
N ILE A 195 17.13 -0.60 -5.97
CA ILE A 195 16.57 0.76 -5.98
C ILE A 195 17.60 1.75 -5.51
N TRP A 196 18.34 1.44 -4.44
CA TRP A 196 19.40 2.32 -3.96
C TRP A 196 20.52 2.48 -5.00
N ARG A 197 20.95 1.37 -5.63
CA ARG A 197 21.95 1.37 -6.69
C ARG A 197 21.59 2.31 -7.85
N HIS A 198 20.31 2.35 -8.22
CA HIS A 198 19.83 3.07 -9.40
C HIS A 198 19.05 4.35 -9.06
N CYS A 199 18.98 4.76 -7.78
CA CYS A 199 18.17 5.91 -7.36
C CYS A 199 18.56 7.24 -8.04
N GLY A 200 19.81 7.36 -8.52
CA GLY A 200 20.27 8.50 -9.32
C GLY A 200 19.60 8.64 -10.69
N GLN A 201 19.00 7.57 -11.22
CA GLN A 201 18.33 7.54 -12.54
C GLN A 201 16.84 7.82 -12.45
N LEU A 202 16.23 7.62 -11.28
CA LEU A 202 14.80 7.82 -11.07
C LEU A 202 14.45 9.32 -11.09
N SER A 203 13.22 9.68 -11.41
CA SER A 203 12.71 11.05 -11.34
C SER A 203 11.37 11.13 -10.60
N LEU A 204 10.66 10.01 -10.52
CA LEU A 204 9.29 9.84 -10.03
C LEU A 204 8.31 10.86 -10.60
N SER A 205 8.55 11.25 -11.86
CA SER A 205 7.71 12.16 -12.62
C SER A 205 7.03 11.33 -13.71
N PHE A 206 5.72 11.11 -13.58
CA PHE A 206 4.95 10.22 -14.46
C PHE A 206 3.90 11.02 -15.23
N GLY A 207 3.52 10.54 -16.42
CA GLY A 207 2.64 11.25 -17.34
C GLY A 207 3.30 12.44 -18.07
N GLY A 208 2.67 12.88 -19.15
CA GLY A 208 3.04 14.10 -19.88
C GLY A 208 4.33 14.02 -20.72
N SER A 209 5.04 12.88 -20.71
CA SER A 209 6.20 12.62 -21.56
C SER A 209 5.98 11.40 -22.44
N LYS A 210 6.57 11.42 -23.64
CA LYS A 210 6.58 10.26 -24.53
C LYS A 210 7.47 9.13 -23.98
N GLU A 211 8.52 9.48 -23.26
CA GLU A 211 9.48 8.52 -22.73
C GLU A 211 9.81 8.86 -21.28
N ASN A 212 10.02 7.83 -20.47
CA ASN A 212 10.36 7.94 -19.06
C ASN A 212 11.40 6.87 -18.69
N ALA A 213 12.54 7.30 -18.16
CA ALA A 213 13.64 6.42 -17.79
C ALA A 213 13.39 5.65 -16.49
N ASP A 214 12.37 6.03 -15.72
CA ASP A 214 12.02 5.36 -14.47
C ASP A 214 11.52 3.93 -14.73
N TYR A 215 10.67 3.71 -15.74
CA TYR A 215 10.05 2.39 -15.96
C TYR A 215 11.05 1.25 -16.20
N PRO A 216 12.09 1.39 -17.06
CA PRO A 216 13.10 0.35 -17.22
C PRO A 216 13.89 0.08 -15.92
N VAL A 217 14.15 1.12 -15.11
CA VAL A 217 14.83 0.96 -13.81
C VAL A 217 13.97 0.17 -12.84
N LEU A 218 12.68 0.50 -12.73
CA LEU A 218 11.74 -0.19 -11.86
C LEU A 218 11.54 -1.66 -12.32
N ALA A 219 11.39 -1.90 -13.63
CA ALA A 219 11.26 -3.25 -14.18
C ALA A 219 12.49 -4.12 -13.88
N ALA A 220 13.71 -3.60 -14.11
CA ALA A 220 14.94 -4.31 -13.78
C ALA A 220 15.09 -4.58 -12.28
N ALA A 221 14.65 -3.65 -11.43
CA ALA A 221 14.64 -3.84 -9.98
C ALA A 221 13.64 -4.93 -9.54
N ILE A 222 12.48 -5.05 -10.20
CA ILE A 222 11.54 -6.17 -9.97
C ILE A 222 12.28 -7.50 -10.22
N ASP A 223 12.88 -7.66 -11.39
CA ASP A 223 13.55 -8.91 -11.75
C ASP A 223 14.69 -9.23 -10.78
N THR A 224 15.49 -8.23 -10.40
CA THR A 224 16.56 -8.37 -9.39
C THR A 224 16.01 -8.83 -8.03
N TYR A 225 14.90 -8.24 -7.56
CA TYR A 225 14.28 -8.68 -6.30
C TYR A 225 13.82 -10.14 -6.36
N LEU A 226 13.24 -10.56 -7.49
CA LEU A 226 12.75 -11.93 -7.66
C LEU A 226 13.91 -12.93 -7.75
N GLU A 227 14.98 -12.61 -8.48
CA GLU A 227 16.20 -13.43 -8.56
C GLU A 227 16.87 -13.60 -7.19
N GLN A 228 16.85 -12.56 -6.35
CA GLN A 228 17.37 -12.59 -4.98
C GLN A 228 16.42 -13.27 -3.97
N GLY A 229 15.25 -13.75 -4.41
CA GLY A 229 14.24 -14.34 -3.52
C GLY A 229 13.55 -13.33 -2.58
N LYS A 230 13.73 -12.02 -2.82
CA LYS A 230 13.09 -10.94 -2.06
C LYS A 230 11.65 -10.71 -2.55
N LEU A 231 10.83 -11.75 -2.41
CA LEU A 231 9.50 -11.81 -3.02
C LEU A 231 8.56 -10.68 -2.54
N ARG A 232 8.64 -10.26 -1.28
CA ARG A 232 7.81 -9.15 -0.75
C ARG A 232 8.16 -7.82 -1.42
N SER A 233 9.44 -7.50 -1.54
CA SER A 233 9.91 -6.29 -2.24
C SER A 233 9.54 -6.33 -3.72
N GLY A 234 9.72 -7.49 -4.36
CA GLY A 234 9.28 -7.70 -5.75
C GLY A 234 7.78 -7.49 -5.93
N ALA A 235 6.95 -8.08 -5.07
CA ALA A 235 5.49 -7.93 -5.12
C ALA A 235 5.02 -6.50 -4.87
N THR A 236 5.68 -5.80 -3.93
CA THR A 236 5.42 -4.37 -3.64
C THR A 236 5.74 -3.52 -4.87
N LEU A 237 6.93 -3.70 -5.46
CA LEU A 237 7.32 -2.95 -6.63
C LEU A 237 6.50 -3.30 -7.87
N MET A 238 6.05 -4.55 -8.03
CA MET A 238 5.12 -4.93 -9.10
C MET A 238 3.80 -4.18 -9.00
N GLN A 239 3.23 -4.05 -7.78
CA GLN A 239 2.00 -3.28 -7.57
C GLN A 239 2.20 -1.82 -7.98
N THR A 240 3.29 -1.20 -7.51
CA THR A 240 3.66 0.18 -7.86
C THR A 240 3.84 0.37 -9.36
N TYR A 241 4.59 -0.51 -10.01
CA TYR A 241 4.83 -0.46 -11.45
C TYR A 241 3.52 -0.55 -12.24
N ALA A 242 2.63 -1.47 -11.87
CA ALA A 242 1.36 -1.66 -12.54
C ALA A 242 0.43 -0.46 -12.38
N GLU A 243 0.32 0.13 -11.18
CA GLU A 243 -0.45 1.35 -10.94
C GLU A 243 0.06 2.51 -11.79
N LEU A 244 1.37 2.76 -11.76
CA LEU A 244 2.00 3.82 -12.56
C LEU A 244 1.77 3.62 -14.07
N MET A 245 1.99 2.40 -14.56
CA MET A 245 1.87 2.11 -15.98
C MET A 245 0.41 2.18 -16.47
N SER A 246 -0.56 1.84 -15.61
CA SER A 246 -1.99 1.95 -15.92
C SER A 246 -2.49 3.38 -16.04
N ALA A 247 -1.78 4.34 -15.43
CA ALA A 247 -2.06 5.77 -15.57
C ALA A 247 -1.51 6.36 -16.88
N GLU A 248 -0.61 5.65 -17.57
CA GLU A 248 -0.07 6.07 -18.86
C GLU A 248 -0.99 5.70 -20.03
N THR A 249 -0.85 6.41 -21.15
CA THR A 249 -1.62 6.11 -22.37
C THR A 249 -1.30 4.72 -22.93
N VAL A 250 -2.25 4.11 -23.64
CA VAL A 250 -2.06 2.79 -24.30
C VAL A 250 -0.79 2.76 -25.17
N SER A 251 -0.57 3.77 -26.02
CA SER A 251 0.63 3.83 -26.88
C SER A 251 1.94 4.00 -26.11
N PHE A 252 1.88 4.49 -24.86
CA PHE A 252 3.03 4.49 -23.97
C PHE A 252 3.26 3.08 -23.42
N GLN A 253 2.21 2.42 -22.91
CA GLN A 253 2.28 1.04 -22.42
C GLN A 253 2.85 0.08 -23.48
N GLU A 254 2.37 0.16 -24.72
CA GLU A 254 2.87 -0.63 -25.86
C GLU A 254 4.36 -0.42 -26.13
N ARG A 255 4.85 0.82 -25.99
CA ARG A 255 6.27 1.15 -26.19
C ARG A 255 7.18 0.47 -25.17
N TYR A 256 6.68 0.27 -23.95
CA TYR A 256 7.37 -0.43 -22.88
C TYR A 256 7.02 -1.93 -22.82
N GLY A 257 6.24 -2.44 -23.77
CA GLY A 257 5.83 -3.84 -23.82
C GLY A 257 4.96 -4.26 -22.63
N PHE A 258 4.22 -3.33 -22.04
CA PHE A 258 3.34 -3.62 -20.91
C PHE A 258 2.01 -4.20 -21.39
N ASP A 259 1.81 -5.49 -21.09
CA ASP A 259 0.52 -6.18 -21.20
C ASP A 259 -0.08 -6.28 -19.78
N GLN A 260 -1.16 -5.54 -19.53
CA GLN A 260 -1.79 -5.46 -18.21
C GLN A 260 -2.29 -6.83 -17.72
N ASP A 261 -2.95 -7.60 -18.57
CA ASP A 261 -3.56 -8.87 -18.17
C ASP A 261 -2.47 -9.89 -17.83
N ALA A 262 -1.43 -9.96 -18.67
CA ALA A 262 -0.27 -10.81 -18.40
C ALA A 262 0.49 -10.37 -17.13
N PHE A 263 0.61 -9.05 -16.89
CA PHE A 263 1.29 -8.53 -15.71
C PHE A 263 0.51 -8.82 -14.42
N ILE A 264 -0.81 -8.64 -14.42
CA ILE A 264 -1.70 -8.98 -13.30
C ILE A 264 -1.63 -10.49 -13.02
N ALA A 265 -1.68 -11.33 -14.06
CA ALA A 265 -1.54 -12.78 -13.88
C ALA A 265 -0.18 -13.15 -13.25
N ARG A 266 0.92 -12.51 -13.68
CA ARG A 266 2.25 -12.67 -13.07
C ARG A 266 2.25 -12.22 -11.61
N GLN A 267 1.60 -11.11 -11.29
CA GLN A 267 1.50 -10.57 -9.93
C GLN A 267 0.72 -11.51 -9.00
N ILE A 268 -0.41 -12.03 -9.45
CA ILE A 268 -1.21 -13.03 -8.72
C ILE A 268 -0.38 -14.29 -8.46
N ALA A 269 0.30 -14.81 -9.49
CA ALA A 269 1.15 -15.99 -9.38
C ALA A 269 2.35 -15.78 -8.43
N LEU A 270 2.95 -14.59 -8.42
CA LEU A 270 3.98 -14.23 -7.45
C LEU A 270 3.41 -14.17 -6.04
N SER A 271 2.24 -13.56 -5.86
CA SER A 271 1.61 -13.46 -4.53
C SER A 271 1.41 -14.84 -3.90
N ALA A 272 1.05 -15.85 -4.71
CA ALA A 272 0.88 -17.23 -4.24
C ALA A 272 2.16 -17.87 -3.66
N GLN A 273 3.33 -17.32 -3.97
CA GLN A 273 4.63 -17.78 -3.47
C GLN A 273 5.07 -17.05 -2.19
N LEU A 274 4.33 -16.03 -1.73
CA LEU A 274 4.62 -15.36 -0.47
C LEU A 274 4.42 -16.33 0.70
N ALA A 275 5.29 -16.24 1.71
CA ALA A 275 5.29 -17.14 2.87
C ALA A 275 3.96 -17.16 3.63
N GLU A 276 3.24 -16.04 3.67
CA GLU A 276 1.96 -15.89 4.38
C GLU A 276 0.75 -16.22 3.47
N GLY A 277 0.99 -16.62 2.22
CA GLY A 277 0.01 -17.04 1.23
C GLY A 277 -0.36 -15.99 0.18
N GLY A 278 -0.96 -16.44 -0.94
CA GLY A 278 -1.40 -15.54 -2.03
C GLY A 278 -2.58 -14.63 -1.73
N ARG A 279 -2.62 -13.52 -2.48
CA ARG A 279 -3.50 -12.34 -2.34
C ARG A 279 -4.68 -12.27 -3.32
N ASP A 280 -4.91 -13.35 -4.06
CA ASP A 280 -5.98 -13.40 -5.08
C ASP A 280 -7.37 -13.43 -4.42
N PRO A 281 -8.23 -12.41 -4.64
CA PRO A 281 -9.61 -12.37 -4.14
C PRO A 281 -10.43 -13.62 -4.44
N ALA A 282 -10.20 -14.29 -5.57
CA ALA A 282 -10.92 -15.51 -5.94
C ALA A 282 -10.76 -16.63 -4.88
N ARG A 283 -9.68 -16.60 -4.09
CA ARG A 283 -9.45 -17.54 -2.99
C ARG A 283 -10.43 -17.40 -1.83
N LEU A 284 -11.12 -16.27 -1.70
CA LEU A 284 -12.13 -16.13 -0.66
C LEU A 284 -13.37 -16.99 -0.99
N TRP A 285 -13.68 -17.18 -2.28
CA TRP A 285 -14.89 -17.89 -2.74
C TRP A 285 -14.65 -19.37 -2.99
N THR A 286 -13.38 -19.80 -3.12
CA THR A 286 -13.06 -21.22 -3.17
C THR A 286 -13.27 -21.84 -1.78
N VAL A 287 -14.37 -22.58 -1.66
CA VAL A 287 -14.69 -23.41 -0.49
C VAL A 287 -13.54 -24.39 -0.30
N GLN A 288 -12.84 -24.34 0.84
CA GLN A 288 -12.13 -25.54 1.31
C GLN A 288 -13.22 -26.55 1.68
N SER A 289 -13.55 -27.41 0.72
CA SER A 289 -14.10 -28.72 1.02
C SER A 289 -13.02 -29.46 1.82
N ALA A 290 -13.08 -29.35 3.14
CA ALA A 290 -12.39 -30.23 4.05
C ALA A 290 -13.34 -31.37 4.43
#